data_AF-A0AA39Y881-F1
#
_entry.id   AF-A0AA39Y881-F1
#
_cell.length_a   1.000
_cell.length_b   1.000
_cell.length_c   1.000
_cell.angle_alpha   90.00
_cell.angle_beta   90.00
_cell.angle_gamma   90.00
#
_symmetry.space_group_name_H-M   'P 1'
#
loop_
_entity.id
_entity.type
_entity.pdbx_description
1 polymer ?
#
loop_
_entity_poly.entity_id
_entity_poly.type
_entity_poly.pdbx_seq_one_letter_code
_entity_poly.pdbx_strand_id
1 'polypeptide(L)'
;MSAKVQGKRPVSEVIDLTSSQPSPSANAPPRPRGGPVSALQPHIGPRKIVIKNLRPASAARAQGVDEYYSRTRGELEAALGAIFAGRATPQPMERLYRGVEDICRKGEAAGLAEALRGRCEGFLAGEGMLGGLGGEGGMMLRC
;
A
#
# COMPACT_ATOMS: atom_id res chain seq x y z
N MET A 1 -43.36 34.74 33.36
CA MET A 1 -42.34 35.60 32.71
C MET A 1 -41.02 35.29 33.40
N SER A 2 -39.86 35.01 32.81
CA SER A 2 -39.36 34.79 31.45
C SER A 2 -37.91 34.26 31.62
N ALA A 3 -37.42 33.48 30.65
CA ALA A 3 -36.09 32.84 30.64
C ALA A 3 -34.92 33.83 30.42
N LYS A 4 -33.68 33.39 30.75
CA LYS A 4 -32.48 33.60 29.90
C LYS A 4 -31.27 32.73 30.28
N VAL A 5 -30.63 32.23 29.22
CA VAL A 5 -29.48 31.33 29.06
C VAL A 5 -28.14 32.05 29.28
N GLN A 6 -27.11 31.37 29.83
CA GLN A 6 -25.74 31.43 29.27
C GLN A 6 -24.85 30.29 29.78
N GLY A 7 -24.47 29.37 28.88
CA GLY A 7 -23.45 28.36 29.13
C GLY A 7 -22.03 28.95 29.06
N LYS A 8 -21.21 28.70 30.07
CA LYS A 8 -19.77 28.95 30.04
C LYS A 8 -19.09 27.75 29.38
N ARG A 9 -18.51 27.95 28.19
CA ARG A 9 -17.48 27.05 27.65
C ARG A 9 -16.19 27.31 28.42
N PRO A 10 -15.54 26.31 29.04
CA PRO A 10 -14.21 26.51 29.54
C PRO A 10 -13.22 26.68 28.38
N VAL A 11 -12.33 27.63 28.64
CA VAL A 11 -11.27 28.16 27.79
C VAL A 11 -10.28 27.06 27.41
N SER A 12 -9.76 27.15 26.19
CA SER A 12 -8.69 26.36 25.61
C SER A 12 -7.53 26.10 26.60
N GLU A 13 -7.44 24.89 27.14
CA GLU A 13 -6.19 24.37 27.70
C GLU A 13 -5.26 24.00 26.54
N VAL A 14 -4.31 24.89 26.25
CA VAL A 14 -3.13 24.54 25.47
C VAL A 14 -2.32 23.57 26.33
N ILE A 15 -2.30 22.30 25.92
CA ILE A 15 -1.56 21.23 26.60
C ILE A 15 -0.07 21.41 26.29
N ASP A 16 0.67 21.94 27.26
CA ASP A 16 2.12 22.04 27.23
C ASP A 16 2.75 20.69 27.67
N LEU A 17 3.45 20.03 26.74
CA LEU A 17 4.02 18.68 26.92
C LEU A 17 5.45 18.67 27.49
N THR A 18 6.03 19.82 27.87
CA THR A 18 7.39 19.89 28.45
C THR A 18 7.42 20.17 29.95
N SER A 19 6.29 20.33 30.63
CA SER A 19 6.30 20.53 32.09
C SER A 19 6.41 19.19 32.83
N SER A 20 7.60 18.90 33.32
CA SER A 20 7.84 17.80 34.26
C SER A 20 7.14 18.12 35.59
N GLN A 21 6.04 17.43 35.90
CA GLN A 21 5.34 17.56 37.18
C GLN A 21 6.28 17.27 38.36
N PRO A 22 6.27 18.09 39.44
CA PRO A 22 6.95 17.73 40.68
C PRO A 22 6.27 16.52 41.35
N SER A 23 7.14 15.69 41.91
CA SER A 23 6.94 14.37 42.51
C SER A 23 5.74 14.22 43.47
N PRO A 24 5.02 13.08 43.45
CA PRO A 24 3.99 12.78 44.43
C PRO A 24 4.58 12.34 45.78
N SER A 25 3.84 12.71 46.83
CA SER A 25 4.03 12.50 48.27
C SER A 25 4.70 11.18 48.71
N ALA A 26 5.59 11.31 49.70
CA ALA A 26 6.50 10.29 50.23
C ALA A 26 5.85 9.07 50.94
N ASN A 27 4.53 8.88 50.87
CA ASN A 27 3.82 7.81 51.60
C ASN A 27 3.06 6.81 50.71
N ALA A 28 3.37 6.70 49.42
CA ALA A 28 2.78 5.67 48.56
C ALA A 28 3.62 4.37 48.56
N PRO A 29 3.00 3.17 48.68
CA PRO A 29 3.72 1.90 48.57
C PRO A 29 4.37 1.77 47.18
N PRO A 30 5.56 1.13 47.07
CA PRO A 30 6.29 1.05 45.82
C PRO A 30 5.50 0.19 44.82
N ARG A 31 4.86 0.84 43.83
CA ARG A 31 4.42 0.16 42.61
C ARG A 31 5.65 -0.34 41.86
N PRO A 32 5.67 -1.58 41.33
CA PRO A 32 6.74 -2.01 40.44
C PRO A 32 6.76 -1.08 39.22
N ARG A 33 7.81 -0.27 39.11
CA ARG A 33 8.04 0.65 38.00
C ARG A 33 8.47 -0.17 36.78
N GLY A 34 7.49 -0.68 36.04
CA GLY A 34 7.69 -1.04 34.63
C GLY A 34 7.79 0.24 33.80
N GLY A 35 8.90 0.98 33.96
CA GLY A 35 9.22 2.05 33.03
C GLY A 35 9.50 1.47 31.63
N PRO A 36 9.26 2.22 30.54
CA PRO A 36 9.58 1.75 29.20
C PRO A 36 11.10 1.53 29.11
N VAL A 37 11.53 0.28 29.22
CA VAL A 37 12.88 -0.12 28.88
C VAL A 37 13.08 0.17 27.40
N SER A 38 14.07 0.99 27.08
CA SER A 38 14.43 1.29 25.69
C SER A 38 14.71 -0.03 24.97
N ALA A 39 13.81 -0.43 24.06
CA ALA A 39 13.83 -1.74 23.40
C ALA A 39 15.03 -1.92 22.47
N LEU A 40 15.74 -0.83 22.18
CA LEU A 40 16.92 -0.77 21.35
C LEU A 40 18.09 -0.42 22.26
N GLN A 41 18.86 -1.43 22.67
CA GLN A 41 20.14 -1.25 23.34
C GLN A 41 21.24 -1.31 22.29
N PRO A 42 21.69 -0.19 21.69
CA PRO A 42 22.59 -0.17 20.54
C PRO A 42 23.99 -0.72 20.83
N HIS A 43 24.38 -0.83 22.10
CA HIS A 43 25.62 -1.46 22.54
C HIS A 43 25.57 -2.99 22.51
N ILE A 44 24.36 -3.57 22.43
CA ILE A 44 24.16 -4.99 22.19
C ILE A 44 23.88 -5.12 20.69
N GLY A 45 24.74 -5.86 19.98
CA GLY A 45 24.60 -6.09 18.53
C GLY A 45 23.23 -6.65 18.12
N PRO A 46 23.01 -6.92 16.82
CA PRO A 46 21.69 -7.29 16.30
C PRO A 46 21.08 -8.48 17.06
N ARG A 47 19.89 -8.27 17.64
CA ARG A 47 19.16 -9.30 18.41
C ARG A 47 18.06 -9.91 17.54
N LYS A 48 17.95 -11.24 17.54
CA LYS A 48 16.85 -11.95 16.86
C LYS A 48 15.53 -11.68 17.58
N ILE A 49 14.58 -11.05 16.89
CA ILE A 49 13.20 -10.87 17.38
C ILE A 49 12.40 -12.12 17.02
N VAL A 50 11.81 -12.76 18.02
CA VAL A 50 10.87 -13.88 17.82
C VAL A 50 9.48 -13.39 18.15
N ILE A 51 8.58 -13.44 17.15
CA ILE A 51 7.18 -13.09 17.34
C ILE A 51 6.49 -14.25 18.07
N LYS A 52 6.11 -14.04 19.32
CA LYS A 52 5.30 -15.01 20.07
C LYS A 52 3.89 -15.03 19.46
N ASN A 53 3.37 -16.22 19.18
CA ASN A 53 2.04 -16.43 18.58
C ASN A 53 1.90 -15.95 17.13
N LEU A 54 2.94 -16.09 16.29
CA LEU A 54 2.80 -15.86 14.85
C LEU A 54 1.77 -16.83 14.27
N ARG A 55 0.62 -16.31 13.85
CA ARG A 55 -0.39 -17.12 13.16
C ARG A 55 0.02 -17.26 11.68
N PRO A 56 0.30 -18.47 11.19
CA PRO A 56 0.53 -18.67 9.77
C PRO A 56 -0.74 -18.30 8.98
N ALA A 57 -0.55 -17.90 7.73
CA ALA A 57 -1.68 -17.64 6.84
C ALA A 57 -2.54 -18.91 6.73
N SER A 58 -3.86 -18.76 6.88
CA SER A 58 -4.80 -19.86 6.68
C SER A 58 -4.86 -20.26 5.20
N ALA A 59 -5.29 -21.49 4.90
CA ALA A 59 -5.46 -21.96 3.52
C ALA A 59 -6.39 -21.03 2.71
N ALA A 60 -7.48 -20.53 3.30
CA ALA A 60 -8.37 -19.55 2.66
C ALA A 60 -7.65 -18.23 2.32
N ARG A 61 -6.73 -17.77 3.19
CA ARG A 61 -5.90 -16.60 2.91
C ARG A 61 -4.89 -16.86 1.80
N ALA A 62 -4.35 -18.07 1.70
CA ALA A 62 -3.46 -18.47 0.61
C ALA A 62 -4.20 -18.50 -0.74
N GLN A 63 -5.44 -18.98 -0.78
CA GLN A 63 -6.27 -18.94 -1.99
C GLN A 63 -6.56 -17.52 -2.46
N GLY A 64 -6.97 -16.62 -1.55
CA GLY A 64 -7.21 -15.22 -1.92
C GLY A 64 -5.96 -14.50 -2.44
N VAL A 65 -4.76 -14.92 -2.01
CA VAL A 65 -3.49 -14.40 -2.55
C VAL A 65 -3.28 -14.87 -3.99
N ASP A 66 -3.57 -16.13 -4.30
CA ASP A 66 -3.42 -16.66 -5.67
C ASP A 66 -4.41 -16.01 -6.65
N GLU A 67 -5.66 -15.80 -6.22
CA GLU A 67 -6.68 -15.05 -6.96
C GLU A 67 -6.24 -13.61 -7.23
N TYR A 68 -5.62 -12.95 -6.23
CA TYR A 68 -5.08 -11.61 -6.39
C TYR A 68 -4.01 -11.54 -7.49
N TYR A 69 -3.07 -12.49 -7.51
CA TYR A 69 -2.03 -12.53 -8.53
C TYR A 69 -2.59 -12.85 -9.92
N SER A 70 -3.55 -13.78 -10.00
CA SER A 70 -4.24 -14.11 -11.25
C SER A 70 -4.97 -12.90 -11.83
N ARG A 71 -5.70 -12.17 -10.98
CA ARG A 71 -6.37 -10.92 -11.36
C ARG A 71 -5.37 -9.85 -11.80
N THR A 72 -4.27 -9.69 -11.08
CA THR A 72 -3.24 -8.68 -11.39
C THR A 72 -2.60 -8.94 -12.76
N ARG A 73 -2.34 -10.21 -13.10
CA ARG A 73 -1.86 -10.59 -14.44
C ARG A 73 -2.88 -10.23 -15.53
N GLY A 74 -4.17 -10.50 -15.30
CA GLY A 74 -5.22 -10.10 -16.23
C GLY A 74 -5.32 -8.57 -16.39
N GLU A 75 -5.19 -7.80 -15.31
CA GLU A 75 -5.17 -6.34 -15.35
C GLU A 75 -3.96 -5.81 -16.17
N LEU A 76 -2.78 -6.43 -16.04
CA LEU A 76 -1.59 -6.10 -16.83
C LEU A 76 -1.77 -6.41 -18.32
N GLU A 77 -2.29 -7.58 -18.64
CA GLU A 77 -2.55 -7.99 -20.02
C GLU A 77 -3.58 -7.11 -20.72
N ALA A 78 -4.64 -6.71 -20.00
CA ALA A 78 -5.63 -5.76 -20.51
C ALA A 78 -5.02 -4.37 -20.74
N ALA A 79 -4.14 -3.91 -19.85
CA ALA A 79 -3.44 -2.64 -20.01
C ALA A 79 -2.50 -2.65 -21.22
N LEU A 80 -1.74 -3.73 -21.44
CA LEU A 80 -0.89 -3.89 -22.62
C LEU A 80 -1.72 -3.88 -23.91
N GLY A 81 -2.86 -4.57 -23.93
CA GLY A 81 -3.78 -4.54 -25.07
C GLY A 81 -4.32 -3.14 -25.37
N ALA A 82 -4.64 -2.35 -24.34
CA ALA A 82 -5.08 -0.97 -24.52
C ALA A 82 -3.95 -0.08 -25.10
N ILE A 83 -2.73 -0.23 -24.60
CA ILE A 83 -1.55 0.52 -25.08
C ILE A 83 -1.27 0.19 -26.54
N PHE A 84 -1.28 -1.10 -26.91
CA PHE A 84 -1.11 -1.55 -28.29
C PHE A 84 -2.19 -1.03 -29.23
N ALA A 85 -3.40 -0.79 -28.73
CA ALA A 85 -4.49 -0.17 -29.48
C ALA A 85 -4.48 1.36 -29.45
N GLY A 86 -3.46 2.01 -28.88
CA GLY A 86 -3.36 3.46 -28.75
C GLY A 86 -4.39 4.10 -27.80
N ARG A 87 -4.99 3.30 -26.90
CA ARG A 87 -6.02 3.75 -25.94
C ARG A 87 -5.44 3.92 -24.53
N ALA A 88 -6.13 4.72 -23.71
CA ALA A 88 -5.81 4.86 -22.30
C ALA A 88 -6.00 3.53 -21.55
N THR A 89 -5.14 3.25 -20.58
CA THR A 89 -5.21 2.02 -19.79
C THR A 89 -6.45 2.01 -18.89
N PRO A 90 -7.10 0.85 -18.70
CA PRO A 90 -8.30 0.74 -17.86
C PRO A 90 -7.99 0.89 -16.36
N GLN A 91 -6.74 0.63 -15.96
CA GLN A 91 -6.25 0.79 -14.60
C GLN A 91 -5.25 1.96 -14.54
N PRO A 92 -5.18 2.67 -13.40
CA PRO A 92 -4.18 3.71 -13.21
C PRO A 92 -2.77 3.12 -13.19
N MET A 93 -1.79 3.89 -13.69
CA MET A 93 -0.41 3.42 -13.82
C MET A 93 0.20 2.99 -12.49
N GLU A 94 -0.04 3.70 -11.38
CA GLU A 94 0.46 3.31 -10.05
C GLU A 94 0.04 1.89 -9.64
N ARG A 95 -1.20 1.51 -9.94
CA ARG A 95 -1.71 0.18 -9.60
C ARG A 95 -1.00 -0.91 -10.39
N LEU A 96 -0.74 -0.65 -11.67
CA LEU A 96 -0.02 -1.57 -12.55
C LEU A 96 1.44 -1.73 -12.11
N TYR A 97 2.11 -0.64 -11.74
CA TYR A 97 3.47 -0.72 -11.19
C TYR A 97 3.55 -1.53 -9.91
N ARG A 98 2.65 -1.29 -8.94
CA ARG A 98 2.59 -2.08 -7.70
C ARG A 98 2.33 -3.55 -7.95
N GLY A 99 1.41 -3.86 -8.87
CA GLY A 99 1.12 -5.24 -9.26
C GLY A 99 2.35 -5.97 -9.82
N VAL A 100 3.16 -5.29 -10.65
CA VAL A 100 4.43 -5.84 -11.16
C VAL A 100 5.43 -6.05 -10.02
N GLU A 101 5.61 -5.07 -9.13
CA GLU A 101 6.52 -5.20 -7.97
C GLU A 101 6.16 -6.41 -7.11
N ASP A 102 4.88 -6.62 -6.83
CA ASP A 102 4.40 -7.72 -5.99
C ASP A 102 4.62 -9.09 -6.66
N ILE A 103 4.46 -9.19 -7.98
CA ILE A 103 4.76 -10.41 -8.75
C ILE A 103 6.26 -10.69 -8.74
N CYS A 104 7.09 -9.67 -8.92
CA CYS A 104 8.55 -9.80 -8.87
C CYS A 104 9.04 -10.23 -7.48
N ARG A 105 8.47 -9.67 -6.41
CA ARG A 105 8.78 -10.05 -5.02
C ARG A 105 8.37 -11.48 -4.67
N LYS A 106 7.32 -12.00 -5.32
CA LYS A 106 6.90 -13.41 -5.18
C LYS A 106 7.90 -14.39 -5.81
N GLY A 107 8.79 -13.91 -6.69
CA GLY A 107 9.78 -14.74 -7.39
C GLY A 107 9.36 -15.16 -8.80
N GLU A 108 8.27 -14.61 -9.34
CA GLU A 108 7.75 -14.95 -10.67
C GLU A 108 8.18 -13.93 -11.75
N ALA A 109 9.26 -13.18 -11.50
CA ALA A 109 9.75 -12.13 -12.39
C ALA A 109 10.11 -12.65 -13.80
N ALA A 110 10.76 -13.82 -13.88
CA ALA A 110 11.15 -14.40 -15.17
C ALA A 110 9.92 -14.74 -16.02
N GLY A 111 8.91 -15.39 -15.44
CA GLY A 111 7.67 -15.73 -16.13
C GLY A 111 6.92 -14.49 -16.62
N LEU A 112 6.93 -13.41 -15.83
CA LEU A 112 6.33 -12.13 -16.23
C LEU A 112 7.07 -11.51 -17.42
N ALA A 113 8.41 -11.52 -17.40
CA ALA A 113 9.22 -10.96 -18.48
C ALA A 113 9.06 -11.74 -19.80
N GLU A 114 9.01 -13.07 -19.74
CA GLU A 114 8.72 -13.93 -20.88
C GLU A 114 7.34 -13.64 -21.48
N ALA A 115 6.32 -13.52 -20.63
CA ALA A 115 4.96 -13.21 -21.07
C ALA A 115 4.88 -11.83 -21.74
N LEU A 116 5.56 -10.82 -21.17
CA LEU A 116 5.65 -9.49 -21.76
C LEU A 116 6.36 -9.53 -23.12
N ARG A 117 7.50 -10.25 -23.21
CA ARG A 117 8.25 -10.38 -24.46
C ARG A 117 7.39 -11.03 -25.54
N GLY A 118 6.71 -12.13 -25.23
CA GLY A 118 5.82 -12.81 -26.18
C GLY A 118 4.66 -11.91 -26.64
N ARG A 119 4.11 -11.07 -25.76
CA ARG A 119 3.10 -10.06 -26.12
C ARG A 119 3.64 -9.01 -27.09
N CYS A 120 4.84 -8.50 -26.84
CA CYS A 120 5.50 -7.52 -27.71
C CYS A 120 5.85 -8.13 -29.07
N GLU A 121 6.47 -9.31 -29.08
CA GLU A 121 6.78 -10.05 -30.31
C GLU A 121 5.52 -10.35 -31.12
N GLY A 122 4.43 -10.79 -30.47
CA GLY A 122 3.15 -11.01 -31.12
C GLY A 122 2.52 -9.72 -31.69
N PHE A 123 2.69 -8.59 -31.00
CA PHE A 123 2.24 -7.29 -31.51
C PHE A 123 3.05 -6.82 -32.71
N LEU A 124 4.37 -7.04 -32.71
CA LEU A 124 5.28 -6.67 -33.80
C LEU A 124 5.16 -7.60 -35.02
N ALA A 125 4.93 -8.89 -34.79
CA ALA A 125 4.72 -9.88 -35.83
C ALA A 125 3.29 -9.82 -36.41
N GLY A 126 2.32 -9.38 -35.60
CA GLY A 126 0.95 -9.13 -36.01
C GLY A 126 0.76 -7.78 -36.69
N GLU A 127 -0.38 -7.62 -37.35
CA GLU A 127 -0.81 -6.45 -38.14
C GLU A 127 -0.91 -5.11 -37.35
N GLY A 128 -0.43 -5.04 -36.10
CA GLY A 128 -0.46 -3.84 -35.27
C GLY A 128 0.46 -2.73 -35.76
N MET A 129 1.55 -3.06 -36.46
CA MET A 129 2.44 -2.07 -37.08
C MET A 129 2.04 -1.72 -38.53
N LEU A 130 1.32 -2.61 -39.22
CA LEU A 130 0.85 -2.40 -40.60
C LEU A 130 -0.51 -1.69 -40.67
N GLY A 131 -1.36 -1.79 -39.63
CA GLY A 131 -2.63 -1.07 -39.55
C GLY A 131 -2.53 0.41 -39.13
N GLY A 132 -1.35 0.85 -38.66
CA GLY A 132 -1.13 2.21 -38.13
C GLY A 132 -1.00 3.33 -39.17
N LEU A 133 -0.99 3.01 -40.46
CA LEU A 133 -0.95 3.99 -41.55
C LEU A 133 -2.35 4.35 -42.11
N GLY A 134 -3.43 3.81 -41.54
CA GLY A 134 -4.77 3.87 -42.14
C GLY A 134 -5.90 4.48 -41.29
N GLY A 135 -5.63 5.35 -40.32
CA GLY A 135 -6.70 5.87 -39.44
C GLY A 135 -6.52 7.30 -38.95
N GLU A 136 -6.82 8.27 -39.82
CA GLU A 136 -7.22 9.63 -39.44
C GLU A 136 -8.42 9.65 -38.47
N GLY A 137 -8.53 10.74 -37.69
CA GLY A 137 -9.82 11.27 -37.26
C GLY A 137 -10.00 11.36 -35.75
N GLY A 138 -9.91 12.58 -35.23
CA GLY A 138 -9.85 12.86 -33.80
C GLY A 138 -11.08 12.45 -32.99
N MET A 139 -10.89 12.39 -31.68
CA MET A 139 -11.97 12.62 -30.73
C MET A 139 -11.47 13.49 -29.59
N MET A 140 -12.15 14.63 -29.52
CA MET A 140 -12.01 15.75 -28.61
C MET A 140 -11.95 15.36 -27.14
N LEU A 141 -11.27 16.24 -26.40
CA LEU A 141 -11.52 16.59 -25.01
C LEU A 141 -12.96 16.28 -24.57
N ARG A 142 -13.09 15.57 -23.45
CA ARG A 142 -14.17 15.82 -22.49
C ARG A 142 -13.59 15.90 -21.09
N CYS A 143 -13.87 17.04 -20.48
CA CYS A 143 -13.60 17.41 -19.10
C CYS A 143 -14.24 16.44 -18.10
#